data_AF-A0ABC8V1W9-F1
#
_entry.id   AF-A0ABC8V1W9-F1
#
_cell.length_a   1.000
_cell.length_b   1.000
_cell.length_c   1.000
_cell.angle_alpha   90.00
_cell.angle_beta   90.00
_cell.angle_gamma   90.00
#
_symmetry.space_group_name_H-M   'P 1'
#
loop_
_entity.id
_entity.type
_entity.pdbx_description
1 polymer ?
#
loop_
_entity_poly.entity_id
_entity_poly.type
_entity_poly.pdbx_seq_one_letter_code
_entity_poly.pdbx_strand_id
1 'polypeptide(L)'
;MFHRFSALRDWVDLSLNHSVPSSLLILSRAFSVSGKVRPEEAVQATLSSLPDEVVDTVGVTALPSEDSVSERRRKLEFLEMQEELIKEEEEKEEEDQAKMKESAARQPDVALEEMITSTQNEAREQTKAKTLDKQEQLCELSRALAVLASASSVSREREEFLRLVNKE
;
A
#
# COMPACT_ATOMS: atom_id res chain seq x y z
N MET A 1 -0.33 28.46 48.89
CA MET A 1 -0.38 28.85 47.46
C MET A 1 0.97 29.31 46.90
N PHE A 2 1.88 29.88 47.72
CA PHE A 2 3.18 30.42 47.25
C PHE A 2 4.25 29.40 46.82
N HIS A 3 4.27 28.19 47.40
CA HIS A 3 5.32 27.19 47.10
C HIS A 3 5.33 26.65 45.67
N ARG A 4 4.18 26.67 44.96
CA ARG A 4 4.12 26.16 43.58
C ARG A 4 4.72 27.14 42.57
N PHE A 5 4.69 28.44 42.87
CA PHE A 5 5.26 29.47 42.02
C PHE A 5 6.79 29.56 42.13
N SER A 6 7.36 29.32 43.32
CA SER A 6 8.82 29.26 43.48
C SER A 6 9.40 28.04 42.76
N ALA A 7 8.80 26.86 42.96
CA ALA A 7 9.25 25.65 42.27
C ALA A 7 9.23 25.79 40.74
N LEU A 8 8.19 26.44 40.18
CA LEU A 8 8.13 26.68 38.74
C LEU A 8 9.21 27.67 38.27
N ARG A 9 9.54 28.66 39.10
CA ARG A 9 10.56 29.67 38.77
C ARG A 9 11.96 29.06 38.79
N ASP A 10 12.27 28.23 39.78
CA ASP A 10 13.52 27.48 39.86
C ASP A 10 13.67 26.56 38.64
N TRP A 11 12.58 25.88 38.25
CA TRP A 11 12.52 25.04 37.04
C TRP A 11 12.71 25.78 35.73
N VAL A 12 12.11 26.97 35.60
CA VAL A 12 12.31 27.84 34.44
C VAL A 12 13.76 28.33 34.39
N ASP A 13 14.38 28.59 35.54
CA ASP A 13 15.79 28.97 35.62
C ASP A 13 16.72 27.82 35.20
N LEU A 14 16.41 26.57 35.58
CA LEU A 14 17.14 25.38 35.07
C LEU A 14 17.01 25.24 33.54
N SER A 15 15.84 25.54 32.97
CA SER A 15 15.66 25.48 31.52
C SER A 15 16.45 26.57 30.78
N LEU A 16 16.44 27.79 31.31
CA LEU A 16 16.98 28.97 30.61
C LEU A 16 18.47 29.21 30.88
N ASN A 17 18.93 29.02 32.12
CA ASN A 17 20.32 29.27 32.50
C ASN A 17 21.20 28.01 32.46
N HIS A 18 20.62 26.82 32.63
CA HIS A 18 21.36 25.55 32.61
C HIS A 18 21.15 24.71 31.34
N SER A 19 20.44 25.24 30.33
CA SER A 19 20.20 24.59 29.03
C SER A 19 19.64 23.17 29.13
N VAL A 20 18.88 22.88 30.19
CA VAL A 20 18.29 21.55 30.37
C VAL A 20 17.14 21.36 29.36
N PRO A 21 17.12 20.26 28.57
CA PRO A 21 16.07 20.00 27.60
C PRO A 21 14.67 19.96 28.24
N SER A 22 13.68 20.55 27.56
CA SER A 22 12.30 20.60 28.03
C SER A 22 11.67 19.22 28.25
N SER A 23 12.07 18.22 27.47
CA SER A 23 11.68 16.82 27.62
C SER A 23 12.17 16.21 28.95
N LEU A 24 13.44 16.43 29.31
CA LEU A 24 14.03 15.94 30.56
C LEU A 24 13.39 16.61 31.77
N LEU A 25 13.10 17.91 31.67
CA LEU A 25 12.34 18.63 32.68
C LEU A 25 10.95 17.98 32.87
N ILE A 26 10.19 17.74 31.81
CA ILE A 26 8.85 17.12 31.97
C ILE A 26 8.95 15.76 32.70
N LEU A 27 9.97 14.95 32.42
CA LEU A 27 10.20 13.67 33.08
C LEU A 27 10.58 13.81 34.56
N SER A 28 11.42 14.78 34.93
CA SER A 28 11.77 15.01 36.35
C SER A 28 10.60 15.46 37.21
N ARG A 29 9.50 15.90 36.58
CA ARG A 29 8.27 16.24 37.28
C ARG A 29 7.53 15.00 37.75
N ALA A 30 7.65 13.88 37.04
CA ALA A 30 7.06 12.60 37.46
C ALA A 30 7.62 12.17 38.82
N PHE A 31 8.91 12.39 39.06
CA PHE A 31 9.57 12.09 40.33
C PHE A 31 9.25 13.12 41.44
N SER A 32 8.92 14.35 41.07
CA SER A 32 8.53 15.42 42.00
C SER A 32 7.09 15.30 42.53
N VAL A 33 6.25 14.46 41.92
CA VAL A 33 4.85 14.26 42.35
C VAL A 33 4.77 13.43 43.64
N SER A 34 5.76 12.58 43.92
CA SER A 34 5.75 11.66 45.08
C SER A 34 6.37 12.25 46.36
N GLY A 35 7.02 13.42 46.29
CA GLY A 35 7.67 14.02 47.47
C GLY A 35 8.22 15.44 47.25
N LYS A 36 8.60 16.11 48.36
CA LYS A 36 9.31 17.41 48.36
C LYS A 36 10.77 17.21 47.92
N VAL A 37 10.98 16.80 46.68
CA VAL A 37 12.31 16.62 46.11
C VAL A 37 12.74 17.94 45.49
N ARG A 38 14.02 18.32 45.66
CA ARG A 38 14.54 19.51 45.01
C ARG A 38 14.55 19.32 43.48
N PRO A 39 14.35 20.37 42.67
CA PRO A 39 14.38 20.29 41.21
C PRO A 39 15.59 19.52 40.68
N GLU A 40 16.76 19.78 41.25
CA GLU A 40 18.05 19.23 40.83
C GLU A 40 18.14 17.74 41.13
N GLU A 41 17.68 17.33 42.31
CA GLU A 41 17.62 15.92 42.73
C GLU A 41 16.62 15.14 41.88
N ALA A 42 15.52 15.77 41.48
CA ALA A 42 14.54 15.16 40.59
C ALA A 42 15.10 14.97 39.17
N VAL A 43 15.88 15.94 38.65
CA VAL A 43 16.58 15.80 37.37
C VAL A 43 17.64 14.70 37.45
N GLN A 44 18.42 14.64 38.54
CA GLN A 44 19.40 13.58 38.76
C GLN A 44 18.75 12.20 38.85
N ALA A 45 17.67 12.06 39.62
CA ALA A 45 16.92 10.80 39.72
C ALA A 45 16.35 10.36 38.36
N THR A 46 15.93 11.32 37.53
CA THR A 46 15.46 11.03 36.17
C THR A 46 16.59 10.50 35.31
N LEU A 47 17.75 11.16 35.31
CA LEU A 47 18.93 10.69 34.57
C LEU A 47 19.38 9.30 35.04
N SER A 48 19.38 9.04 36.35
CA SER A 48 19.71 7.72 36.91
C SER A 48 18.66 6.64 36.65
N SER A 49 17.44 7.02 36.26
CA SER A 49 16.38 6.07 35.89
C SER A 49 16.38 5.71 34.40
N LEU A 50 17.11 6.46 33.57
CA LEU A 50 17.21 6.21 32.14
C LEU A 50 18.23 5.10 31.87
N PRO A 51 18.01 4.24 30.85
CA PRO A 51 19.02 3.29 30.41
C PRO A 51 20.27 4.02 29.91
N ASP A 52 21.44 3.44 30.18
CA ASP A 52 22.75 3.99 29.76
C ASP A 52 22.79 4.24 28.25
N GLU A 53 22.17 3.36 27.45
CA GLU A 53 22.03 3.49 25.99
C GLU A 53 21.43 4.85 25.58
N VAL A 54 20.39 5.32 26.27
CA VAL A 54 19.73 6.60 25.96
C VAL A 54 20.57 7.77 26.47
N VAL A 55 21.24 7.64 27.60
CA VAL A 55 22.12 8.67 28.16
C VAL A 55 23.33 8.92 27.24
N ASP A 56 23.91 7.85 26.71
CA ASP A 56 25.06 7.90 25.80
C ASP A 56 24.69 8.61 24.49
N THR A 57 23.51 8.33 23.91
CA THR A 57 23.05 9.01 22.69
C THR A 57 22.90 10.52 22.89
N VAL A 58 22.33 10.96 24.02
CA VAL A 58 22.17 12.38 24.35
C VAL A 58 23.53 13.01 24.65
N GLY A 59 24.44 12.29 25.30
CA GLY A 59 25.82 12.73 25.53
C GLY A 59 26.60 12.98 24.24
N VAL A 60 26.42 12.14 23.22
CA VAL A 60 27.08 12.29 21.91
C VAL A 60 26.47 13.42 21.07
N THR A 61 25.18 13.72 21.25
CA THR A 61 24.44 14.65 20.37
C THR A 61 24.22 16.05 20.94
N ALA A 62 24.09 16.19 22.26
CA ALA A 62 23.66 17.43 22.90
C ALA A 62 24.76 18.14 23.70
N LEU A 63 25.82 17.44 24.11
CA LEU A 63 26.90 18.05 24.90
C LEU A 63 28.08 18.46 23.99
N PRO A 64 28.41 19.75 23.90
CA PRO A 64 29.67 20.18 23.30
C PRO A 64 30.82 19.76 24.23
N SER A 65 31.67 18.85 23.77
CA SER A 65 32.96 18.47 24.33
C SER A 65 34.05 19.45 23.87
N GLU A 66 35.04 19.68 24.73
CA GLU A 66 36.11 20.65 24.47
C GLU A 66 37.03 20.24 23.29
N ASP A 67 37.06 18.95 22.93
CA ASP A 67 37.80 18.44 21.77
C ASP A 67 36.88 18.04 20.60
N SER A 68 36.77 18.95 19.62
CA SER A 68 35.94 18.80 18.42
C SER A 68 36.29 17.57 17.55
N VAL A 69 37.52 17.06 17.63
CA VAL A 69 37.93 15.86 16.89
C VAL A 69 37.31 14.61 17.53
N SER A 70 37.38 14.53 18.86
CA SER A 70 36.80 13.44 19.64
C SER A 70 35.27 13.39 19.52
N GLU A 71 34.59 14.54 19.49
CA GLU A 71 33.16 14.63 19.19
C GLU A 71 32.80 14.05 17.83
N ARG A 72 33.50 14.50 16.77
CA ARG A 72 33.24 14.04 15.40
C ARG A 72 33.44 12.53 15.30
N ARG A 73 34.47 11.99 15.96
CA ARG A 73 34.73 10.54 15.97
C ARG A 73 33.59 9.77 16.64
N ARG A 74 33.17 10.17 17.84
CA ARG A 74 32.04 9.52 18.54
C ARG A 74 30.74 9.62 17.75
N LYS A 75 30.48 10.78 17.13
CA LYS A 75 29.30 10.96 16.27
C LYS A 75 29.36 10.09 15.02
N LEU A 76 30.54 9.91 14.43
CA LEU A 76 30.73 9.03 13.28
C LEU A 76 30.48 7.56 13.65
N GLU A 77 31.04 7.10 14.77
CA GLU A 77 30.82 5.75 15.31
C GLU A 77 29.33 5.49 15.61
N PHE A 78 28.66 6.48 16.21
CA PHE A 78 27.22 6.40 16.48
C PHE A 78 26.37 6.33 15.20
N LEU A 79 26.75 7.05 14.15
CA LEU A 79 26.06 6.99 12.86
C LEU A 79 26.32 5.66 12.15
N GLU A 80 27.56 5.15 12.20
CA GLU A 80 27.92 3.85 11.64
C GLU A 80 27.13 2.72 12.29
N MET A 81 27.01 2.72 13.62
CA MET A 81 26.19 1.75 14.35
C MET A 81 24.70 1.83 13.96
N GLN A 82 24.15 3.04 13.81
CA GLN A 82 22.75 3.20 13.37
C GLN A 82 22.54 2.73 11.93
N GLU A 83 23.49 2.99 11.03
CA GLU A 83 23.41 2.53 9.64
C GLU A 83 23.41 0.99 9.58
N GLU A 84 24.24 0.33 10.41
CA GLU A 84 24.26 -1.12 10.53
C GLU A 84 22.92 -1.69 11.02
N LEU A 85 22.32 -1.07 12.04
CA LEU A 85 21.00 -1.45 12.56
C LEU A 85 19.89 -1.28 11.51
N ILE A 86 19.88 -0.16 10.79
CA ILE A 86 18.91 0.10 9.72
C ILE A 86 19.04 -0.96 8.62
N LYS A 87 20.27 -1.27 8.22
CA LYS A 87 20.53 -2.26 7.18
C LYS A 87 20.10 -3.66 7.58
N GLU A 88 20.31 -4.06 8.83
CA GLU A 88 19.85 -5.36 9.35
C GLU A 88 18.31 -5.45 9.36
N GLU A 89 17.63 -4.36 9.75
CA GLU A 89 16.17 -4.30 9.72
C GLU A 89 15.62 -4.36 8.29
N GLU A 90 16.23 -3.65 7.34
CA GLU A 90 15.84 -3.66 5.93
C GLU A 90 16.04 -5.05 5.29
N GLU A 91 17.17 -5.72 5.54
CA GLU A 91 17.42 -7.08 5.05
C GLU A 91 16.38 -8.07 5.60
N LYS A 92 16.03 -7.94 6.88
CA LYS A 92 14.99 -8.77 7.50
C LYS A 92 13.61 -8.49 6.90
N GLU A 93 13.28 -7.22 6.66
CA GLU A 93 12.02 -6.86 6.01
C GLU A 93 11.95 -7.40 4.58
N GLU A 94 13.03 -7.34 3.81
CA GLU A 94 13.10 -7.93 2.47
C GLU A 94 12.91 -9.46 2.52
N GLU A 95 13.54 -10.15 3.47
CA GLU A 95 13.38 -11.60 3.64
C GLU A 95 11.93 -11.98 4.00
N ASP A 96 11.31 -11.22 4.92
CA ASP A 96 9.92 -11.42 5.31
C ASP A 96 8.96 -11.13 4.15
N GLN A 97 9.19 -10.07 3.38
CA GLN A 97 8.44 -9.78 2.16
C GLN A 97 8.63 -10.86 1.09
N ALA A 98 9.83 -11.42 0.95
CA ALA A 98 10.09 -12.52 0.01
C ALA A 98 9.32 -13.79 0.43
N LYS A 99 9.31 -14.14 1.72
CA LYS A 99 8.52 -15.25 2.27
C LYS A 99 7.01 -15.03 2.07
N MET A 100 6.52 -13.80 2.25
CA MET A 100 5.12 -13.45 1.99
C MET A 100 4.78 -13.55 0.49
N LYS A 101 5.65 -13.08 -0.41
CA LYS A 101 5.45 -13.20 -1.86
C LYS A 101 5.52 -14.65 -2.33
N GLU A 102 6.41 -15.46 -1.77
CA GLU A 102 6.49 -16.90 -2.10
C GLU A 102 5.24 -17.65 -1.62
N SER A 103 4.75 -17.37 -0.40
CA SER A 103 3.52 -17.98 0.11
C SER A 103 2.26 -17.51 -0.64
N ALA A 104 2.20 -16.24 -1.06
CA ALA A 104 1.15 -15.72 -1.92
C ALA A 104 1.20 -16.32 -3.34
N ALA A 105 2.39 -16.55 -3.90
CA ALA A 105 2.55 -17.20 -5.21
C ALA A 105 2.20 -18.70 -5.18
N ARG A 106 2.35 -19.37 -4.03
CA ARG A 106 1.97 -20.79 -3.86
C ARG A 106 0.46 -21.00 -3.69
N GLN A 107 -0.30 -19.97 -3.32
CA GLN A 107 -1.76 -20.02 -3.33
C GLN A 107 -2.27 -19.27 -4.56
N PRO A 108 -2.46 -19.96 -5.71
CA PRO A 108 -3.16 -19.33 -6.81
C PRO A 108 -4.54 -18.91 -6.30
N ASP A 109 -4.90 -17.65 -6.54
CA ASP A 109 -6.22 -17.13 -6.22
C ASP A 109 -7.26 -17.85 -7.10
N VAL A 110 -7.80 -18.95 -6.57
CA VAL A 110 -8.73 -19.85 -7.25
C VAL A 110 -9.95 -19.08 -7.78
N ALA A 111 -10.36 -18.02 -7.08
CA ALA A 111 -11.47 -17.17 -7.51
C ALA A 111 -11.14 -16.38 -8.78
N LEU A 112 -9.90 -15.94 -8.94
CA LEU A 112 -9.45 -15.16 -10.10
C LEU A 112 -9.34 -16.06 -11.35
N GLU A 113 -8.82 -17.28 -11.19
CA GLU A 113 -8.79 -18.30 -12.25
C GLU A 113 -10.20 -18.74 -12.68
N GLU A 114 -11.13 -18.94 -11.74
CA GLU A 114 -12.54 -19.26 -12.05
C GLU A 114 -13.25 -18.10 -12.77
N MET A 115 -12.96 -16.85 -12.43
CA MET A 115 -13.52 -15.69 -13.12
C MET A 115 -12.97 -15.53 -14.55
N ILE A 116 -11.66 -15.74 -14.74
CA ILE A 116 -11.02 -15.66 -16.07
C ILE A 116 -11.56 -16.76 -16.99
N THR A 117 -11.63 -17.99 -16.49
CA THR A 117 -12.17 -19.13 -17.25
C THR A 117 -13.65 -18.96 -17.58
N SER A 118 -14.45 -18.43 -16.65
CA SER A 118 -15.87 -18.12 -16.90
C SER A 118 -16.03 -17.05 -17.98
N THR A 119 -15.26 -15.96 -17.90
CA THR A 119 -15.29 -14.87 -18.89
C THR A 119 -14.89 -15.36 -20.28
N GLN A 120 -13.87 -16.21 -20.37
CA GLN A 120 -13.39 -16.77 -21.64
C GLN A 120 -14.41 -17.75 -22.25
N ASN A 121 -15.10 -18.53 -21.41
CA ASN A 121 -16.16 -19.42 -21.85
C ASN A 121 -17.40 -18.65 -22.35
N GLU A 122 -17.83 -17.59 -21.65
CA GLU A 122 -18.93 -16.73 -22.08
C GLU A 122 -18.65 -16.05 -23.42
N ALA A 123 -17.45 -15.53 -23.63
CA ALA A 123 -17.04 -14.94 -24.90
C ALA A 123 -17.08 -15.98 -26.05
N ARG A 124 -16.66 -17.23 -25.77
CA ARG A 124 -16.71 -18.33 -26.74
C ARG A 124 -18.14 -18.76 -27.05
N GLU A 125 -19.03 -18.81 -26.07
CA GLU A 125 -20.44 -19.15 -26.31
C GLU A 125 -21.18 -18.04 -27.08
N GLN A 126 -20.90 -16.76 -26.81
CA GLN A 126 -21.47 -15.66 -27.58
C GLN A 126 -21.03 -15.66 -29.05
N THR A 127 -19.78 -16.00 -29.33
CA THR A 127 -19.30 -16.09 -30.72
C THR A 127 -19.95 -17.25 -31.46
N LYS A 128 -20.08 -18.43 -30.82
CA LYS A 128 -20.81 -19.57 -31.37
C LYS A 128 -22.28 -19.23 -31.65
N ALA A 129 -22.98 -18.62 -30.69
CA ALA A 129 -24.37 -18.22 -30.85
C ALA A 129 -24.55 -17.26 -32.04
N LYS A 130 -23.67 -16.25 -32.17
CA LYS A 130 -23.67 -15.32 -33.31
C LYS A 130 -23.38 -16.00 -34.65
N THR A 131 -22.55 -17.05 -34.68
CA THR A 131 -22.31 -17.81 -35.92
C THR A 131 -23.49 -18.70 -36.31
N LEU A 132 -24.17 -19.30 -35.33
CA LEU A 132 -25.36 -20.12 -35.58
C LEU A 132 -26.52 -19.27 -36.10
N ASP A 133 -26.79 -18.12 -35.49
CA ASP A 133 -27.82 -17.17 -35.95
C ASP A 133 -27.55 -16.71 -37.41
N LYS A 134 -26.30 -16.38 -37.73
CA LYS A 134 -25.91 -16.07 -39.13
C LYS A 134 -26.13 -17.24 -40.08
N GLN A 135 -25.86 -18.46 -39.64
CA GLN A 135 -26.05 -19.66 -40.46
C GLN A 135 -27.54 -19.93 -40.73
N GLU A 136 -28.39 -19.77 -39.71
CA GLU A 136 -29.85 -19.90 -39.85
C GLU A 136 -30.40 -18.86 -40.83
N GLN A 137 -29.98 -17.59 -40.72
CA GLN A 137 -30.35 -16.52 -41.65
C GLN A 137 -29.97 -16.83 -43.09
N LEU A 138 -28.78 -17.39 -43.33
CA LEU A 138 -28.34 -17.80 -44.67
C LEU A 138 -29.19 -18.98 -45.21
N CYS A 139 -29.58 -19.92 -44.35
CA CYS A 139 -30.49 -21.00 -44.72
C CYS A 139 -31.88 -20.47 -45.09
N GLU A 140 -32.44 -19.53 -44.34
CA GLU A 140 -33.72 -18.91 -44.68
C GLU A 140 -33.67 -18.15 -46.01
N LEU A 141 -32.60 -17.38 -46.22
CA LEU A 141 -32.41 -16.60 -47.45
C LEU A 141 -32.25 -17.52 -48.67
N SER A 142 -31.49 -18.60 -48.55
CA SER A 142 -31.38 -19.59 -49.63
C SER A 142 -32.71 -20.29 -49.94
N ARG A 143 -33.53 -20.59 -48.93
CA ARG A 143 -34.88 -21.15 -49.13
C ARG A 143 -35.81 -20.16 -49.83
N ALA A 144 -35.82 -18.90 -49.41
CA ALA A 144 -36.63 -17.85 -50.03
C ALA A 144 -36.22 -17.63 -51.50
N LEU A 145 -34.91 -17.63 -51.78
CA LEU A 145 -34.38 -17.49 -53.13
C LEU A 145 -34.78 -18.68 -54.01
N ALA A 146 -34.73 -19.92 -53.50
CA ALA A 146 -35.18 -21.09 -54.23
C ALA A 146 -36.67 -21.01 -54.60
N VAL A 147 -37.53 -20.60 -53.66
CA VAL A 147 -38.97 -20.42 -53.91
C VAL A 147 -39.21 -19.35 -54.98
N LEU A 148 -38.51 -18.21 -54.90
CA LEU A 148 -38.65 -17.12 -55.87
C LEU A 148 -38.12 -17.51 -57.26
N ALA A 149 -37.00 -18.25 -57.33
CA ALA A 149 -36.48 -18.78 -58.58
C ALA A 149 -37.47 -19.76 -59.23
N SER A 150 -38.06 -20.68 -58.46
CA SER A 150 -39.11 -21.58 -58.95
C SER A 150 -40.34 -20.82 -59.44
N ALA A 151 -40.83 -19.84 -58.67
CA ALA A 151 -41.97 -19.01 -59.06
C ALA A 151 -41.68 -18.17 -60.32
N SER A 152 -40.47 -17.62 -60.43
CA SER A 152 -40.02 -16.83 -61.59
C SER A 152 -39.92 -17.68 -62.87
N SER A 153 -39.35 -18.90 -62.77
CA SER A 153 -39.26 -19.83 -63.91
C SER A 153 -40.65 -20.16 -64.46
N VAL A 154 -41.59 -20.52 -63.58
CA VAL A 154 -42.96 -20.86 -63.98
C VAL A 154 -43.72 -19.64 -64.47
N SER A 155 -43.45 -18.44 -63.93
CA SER A 155 -44.08 -17.20 -64.40
C SER A 155 -43.71 -16.88 -65.85
N ARG A 156 -42.46 -17.12 -66.25
CA ARG A 156 -42.03 -16.91 -67.64
C ARG A 156 -42.72 -17.88 -68.59
N GLU A 157 -42.74 -19.16 -68.25
CA GLU A 157 -43.44 -20.20 -69.03
C GLU A 157 -44.95 -19.91 -69.12
N ARG A 158 -45.57 -19.45 -68.02
CA ARG A 158 -46.98 -19.04 -67.98
C ARG A 158 -47.26 -17.81 -68.83
N GLU A 159 -46.37 -16.83 -68.84
CA GLU A 159 -46.50 -15.64 -69.70
C GLU A 159 -46.39 -16.01 -71.19
N GLU A 160 -45.43 -16.86 -71.53
CA GLU A 160 -45.26 -17.38 -72.90
C GLU A 160 -46.50 -18.18 -73.34
N PHE A 161 -47.07 -19.01 -72.47
CA PHE A 161 -48.32 -19.73 -72.73
C PHE A 161 -49.52 -18.78 -72.93
N LEU A 162 -49.68 -17.76 -72.08
CA LEU A 162 -50.76 -16.77 -72.23
C LEU A 162 -50.66 -15.96 -73.53
N ARG A 163 -49.43 -15.65 -73.98
CA ARG A 163 -49.20 -14.98 -75.27
C ARG A 163 -49.58 -15.87 -76.45
N LEU A 164 -49.42 -17.18 -76.35
CA LEU A 164 -49.83 -18.14 -77.39
C LEU A 164 -51.35 -18.29 -77.45
N VAL A 165 -52.02 -18.43 -76.30
CA VAL A 165 -53.49 -18.60 -76.22
C VAL A 165 -54.25 -17.36 -76.69
N ASN A 166 -53.73 -16.16 -76.46
CA ASN A 166 -54.38 -14.92 -76.87
C ASN A 166 -54.10 -14.51 -78.34
N LYS A 167 -53.37 -15.32 -79.10
CA LYS A 167 -52.98 -15.01 -80.50
C LYS A 167 -53.82 -15.75 -81.54
N GLU A 168 -54.88 -16.42 -81.12
CA GLU A 168 -55.92 -17.07 -81.93
C GLU A 168 -57.24 -16.30 -81.78
#